data_AF-A0AAV0VXW3-F1
#
_entry.id   AF-A0AAV0VXW3-F1
#
_cell.length_a   1.000
_cell.length_b   1.000
_cell.length_c   1.000
_cell.angle_alpha   90.00
_cell.angle_beta   90.00
_cell.angle_gamma   90.00
#
_symmetry.space_group_name_H-M   'P 1'
#
loop_
_entity.id
_entity.type
_entity.pdbx_description
1 polymer ?
#
loop_
_entity_poly.entity_id
_entity_poly.type
_entity_poly.pdbx_seq_one_letter_code
_entity_poly.pdbx_strand_id
1 'polypeptide(L)'
;MDKWLIKKSVKGTDQSNEAFNSSTSVLKIDSNNGDSKKQVELGKSRKFQEKWLQLYPWLLYDPVKEKAFCSICKTADENKINLPVFLNYNLLRTFRDELTKEKNEIGAKASGLSKLLYKFDFYFMLKIMIFIFERIEVLNSELQKKSFKMQD
;
A
#
# COMPACT_ATOMS: atom_id res chain seq x y z
N MET A 1 14.20 -52.37 -13.33
CA MET A 1 14.17 -52.51 -14.79
C MET A 1 12.72 -52.42 -15.23
N ASP A 2 12.37 -51.48 -16.10
CA ASP A 2 11.63 -51.76 -17.34
C ASP A 2 11.48 -50.49 -18.18
N LYS A 3 11.79 -50.66 -19.47
CA LYS A 3 11.85 -49.67 -20.53
C LYS A 3 10.44 -49.37 -21.02
N TRP A 4 10.11 -48.11 -21.29
CA TRP A 4 9.35 -47.77 -22.50
C TRP A 4 9.91 -46.48 -23.13
N LEU A 5 10.52 -46.67 -24.30
CA LEU A 5 11.01 -45.69 -25.26
C LEU A 5 10.02 -45.65 -26.42
N ILE A 6 9.53 -44.48 -26.83
CA ILE A 6 9.26 -44.11 -28.24
C ILE A 6 9.29 -42.56 -28.31
N LYS A 7 9.76 -41.85 -29.34
CA LYS A 7 11.00 -41.81 -30.14
C LYS A 7 10.80 -40.63 -31.11
N LYS A 8 11.74 -39.68 -31.08
CA LYS A 8 12.27 -38.78 -32.14
C LYS A 8 11.33 -38.05 -33.12
N SER A 9 11.68 -36.78 -33.35
CA SER A 9 12.23 -36.39 -34.67
C SER A 9 13.31 -35.31 -34.53
N VAL A 10 14.37 -35.44 -35.33
CA VAL A 10 15.60 -34.62 -35.40
C VAL A 10 15.77 -34.18 -36.85
N LYS A 11 16.16 -32.91 -37.07
CA LYS A 11 17.08 -32.39 -38.11
C LYS A 11 16.99 -30.85 -38.07
N GLY A 12 18.04 -30.04 -38.17
CA GLY A 12 19.45 -30.24 -38.42
C GLY A 12 20.16 -28.90 -38.21
N THR A 13 21.46 -28.95 -37.95
CA THR A 13 22.40 -27.82 -37.81
C THR A 13 22.66 -27.17 -39.16
N ASP A 14 22.92 -25.85 -39.19
CA ASP A 14 23.97 -25.21 -40.00
C ASP A 14 24.25 -23.78 -39.52
N GLN A 15 25.54 -23.41 -39.50
CA GLN A 15 26.09 -22.12 -39.09
C GLN A 15 26.14 -21.13 -40.28
N SER A 16 25.88 -19.85 -40.04
CA SER A 16 26.53 -18.73 -40.76
C SER A 16 26.40 -17.41 -39.98
N ASN A 17 27.45 -16.60 -40.07
CA ASN A 17 27.72 -15.35 -39.36
C ASN A 17 27.15 -14.11 -40.07
N GLU A 18 27.36 -12.94 -39.42
CA GLU A 18 27.28 -11.53 -39.90
C GLU A 18 25.98 -10.79 -39.52
N ALA A 19 25.91 -10.03 -38.42
CA ALA A 19 26.50 -8.71 -38.10
C ALA A 19 25.58 -7.53 -38.48
N PHE A 20 25.14 -6.72 -37.48
CA PHE A 20 25.31 -5.26 -37.38
C PHE A 20 24.37 -4.60 -36.32
N ASN A 21 24.98 -4.29 -35.16
CA ASN A 21 25.05 -3.01 -34.44
C ASN A 21 23.84 -2.08 -34.22
N SER A 22 23.53 -1.81 -32.95
CA SER A 22 23.54 -0.47 -32.29
C SER A 22 22.63 -0.47 -31.06
N SER A 23 22.94 0.08 -29.88
CA SER A 23 24.13 0.73 -29.32
C SER A 23 23.96 0.78 -27.79
N THR A 24 24.99 0.30 -27.08
CA THR A 24 25.60 0.76 -25.81
C THR A 24 24.84 1.84 -25.00
N SER A 25 24.60 1.65 -23.69
CA SER A 25 25.64 1.92 -22.68
C SER A 25 25.32 1.29 -21.31
N VAL A 26 26.20 0.37 -20.89
CA VAL A 26 26.32 -0.09 -19.50
C VAL A 26 27.56 0.57 -18.92
N LEU A 27 27.38 1.53 -18.02
CA LEU A 27 28.46 2.01 -17.17
C LEU A 27 28.55 1.09 -15.94
N LYS A 28 29.56 0.22 -15.94
CA LYS A 28 30.08 -0.40 -14.72
C LYS A 28 31.06 0.59 -14.10
N ILE A 29 30.78 1.04 -12.88
CA ILE A 29 31.76 1.72 -12.04
C ILE A 29 32.09 0.75 -10.91
N ASP A 30 33.27 0.16 -11.00
CA ASP A 30 33.91 -0.53 -9.88
C ASP A 30 34.43 0.54 -8.90
N SER A 31 34.32 0.29 -7.61
CA SER A 31 34.98 1.11 -6.58
C SER A 31 35.48 0.22 -5.46
N ASN A 32 36.80 0.18 -5.35
CA ASN A 32 37.53 -0.46 -4.27
C ASN A 32 37.76 0.49 -3.09
N ASN A 33 37.68 -0.13 -1.92
CA ASN A 33 38.36 0.14 -0.65
C ASN A 33 37.90 1.29 0.25
N GLY A 34 37.91 0.97 1.55
CA GLY A 34 37.20 1.66 2.61
C GLY A 34 37.90 2.87 3.22
N ASP A 35 37.12 3.66 3.94
CA ASP A 35 37.49 4.12 5.28
C ASP A 35 36.22 4.47 6.08
N SER A 36 36.27 4.20 7.39
CA SER A 36 35.12 4.19 8.29
C SER A 36 34.75 5.60 8.79
N LYS A 37 33.46 5.95 8.74
CA LYS A 37 32.83 6.83 9.75
C LYS A 37 31.29 6.73 9.72
N LYS A 38 30.75 6.36 10.89
CA LYS A 38 29.35 6.13 11.30
C LYS A 38 28.29 6.92 10.51
N GLN A 39 27.35 6.22 9.87
CA GLN A 39 26.06 6.76 9.47
C GLN A 39 24.91 6.03 10.18
N VAL A 40 23.99 6.86 10.68
CA VAL A 40 22.74 6.51 11.35
C VAL A 40 21.91 5.56 10.48
N GLU A 41 21.46 4.43 11.05
CA GLU A 41 20.54 3.50 10.39
C GLU A 41 19.17 4.18 10.17
N LEU A 42 19.03 4.88 9.06
CA LEU A 42 17.73 5.22 8.50
C LEU A 42 17.21 3.94 7.82
N GLY A 43 16.25 3.29 8.48
CA GLY A 43 15.76 1.96 8.14
C GLY A 43 15.51 1.78 6.64
N LYS A 44 16.03 0.67 6.09
CA LYS A 44 15.86 0.29 4.68
C LYS A 44 14.37 0.31 4.31
N SER A 45 13.97 1.26 3.47
CA SER A 45 12.62 1.31 2.90
C SER A 45 12.34 0.01 2.16
N ARG A 46 11.22 -0.65 2.51
CA ARG A 46 10.77 -1.86 1.82
C ARG A 46 10.41 -1.50 0.38
N LYS A 47 11.04 -2.17 -0.59
CA LYS A 47 10.73 -2.00 -2.02
C LYS A 47 9.38 -2.63 -2.35
N PHE A 48 8.65 -2.02 -3.29
CA PHE A 48 7.43 -2.61 -3.86
C PHE A 48 7.73 -3.99 -4.47
N GLN A 49 6.83 -4.95 -4.30
CA GLN A 49 6.98 -6.30 -4.81
C GLN A 49 6.04 -6.53 -5.99
N GLU A 50 6.59 -6.73 -7.19
CA GLU A 50 5.80 -6.87 -8.43
C GLU A 50 4.80 -8.05 -8.38
N LYS A 51 5.14 -9.12 -7.66
CA LYS A 51 4.22 -10.25 -7.40
C LYS A 51 2.90 -9.84 -6.76
N TRP A 52 2.82 -8.69 -6.07
CA TRP A 52 1.57 -8.20 -5.50
C TRP A 52 0.54 -7.84 -6.58
N LEU A 53 0.97 -7.41 -7.78
CA LEU A 53 0.07 -7.13 -8.89
C LEU A 53 -0.63 -8.40 -9.40
N GLN A 54 0.04 -9.55 -9.29
CA GLN A 54 -0.53 -10.85 -9.67
C GLN A 54 -1.52 -11.36 -8.60
N LEU A 55 -1.26 -11.07 -7.33
CA LEU A 55 -2.10 -11.51 -6.20
C LEU A 55 -3.32 -10.62 -5.96
N TYR A 56 -3.21 -9.33 -6.28
CA TYR A 56 -4.24 -8.33 -5.98
C TYR A 56 -4.61 -7.57 -7.26
N PRO A 57 -5.59 -8.07 -8.05
CA PRO A 57 -5.98 -7.45 -9.33
C PRO A 57 -6.47 -6.00 -9.22
N TRP A 58 -6.89 -5.56 -8.03
CA TRP A 58 -7.33 -4.19 -7.75
C TRP A 58 -6.17 -3.23 -7.40
N LEU A 59 -4.96 -3.75 -7.21
CA LEU A 59 -3.78 -2.99 -6.81
C LEU A 59 -3.12 -2.36 -8.04
N LEU A 60 -2.95 -1.05 -7.99
CA LEU A 60 -2.23 -0.26 -8.97
C LEU A 60 -0.92 0.21 -8.35
N TYR A 61 0.15 0.27 -9.14
CA TYR A 61 1.44 0.80 -8.69
C TYR A 61 1.85 1.99 -9.56
N ASP A 62 2.22 3.09 -8.92
CA ASP A 62 2.82 4.26 -9.56
C ASP A 62 4.33 4.23 -9.30
N PRO A 63 5.16 3.91 -10.31
CA PRO A 63 6.61 3.85 -10.16
C PRO A 63 7.25 5.23 -9.99
N VAL A 64 6.57 6.33 -10.37
CA VAL A 64 7.08 7.69 -10.23
C VAL A 64 6.93 8.16 -8.79
N LYS A 65 5.78 7.86 -8.17
CA LYS A 65 5.50 8.21 -6.76
C LYS A 65 5.96 7.14 -5.77
N GLU A 66 6.41 5.99 -6.25
CA GLU A 66 6.71 4.78 -5.47
C GLU A 66 5.54 4.38 -4.52
N LYS A 67 4.31 4.53 -4.99
CA LYS A 67 3.09 4.29 -4.20
C LYS A 67 2.19 3.25 -4.85
N ALA A 68 1.54 2.44 -4.01
CA ALA A 68 0.50 1.53 -4.44
C ALA A 68 -0.88 2.09 -4.06
N PHE A 69 -1.85 1.93 -4.96
CA PHE A 69 -3.19 2.49 -4.86
C PHE A 69 -4.25 1.44 -5.19
N CYS A 70 -5.46 1.60 -4.66
CA CYS A 70 -6.67 1.08 -5.31
C CYS A 70 -7.09 2.02 -6.46
N SER A 71 -7.94 1.59 -7.40
CA SER A 71 -8.42 2.44 -8.51
C SER A 71 -9.00 3.77 -8.02
N ILE A 72 -9.91 3.71 -7.04
CA ILE A 72 -10.55 4.87 -6.41
C ILE A 72 -9.51 5.77 -5.73
N CYS A 73 -8.54 5.15 -5.05
CA CYS A 73 -7.48 5.83 -4.33
C CYS A 73 -6.52 6.57 -5.28
N LYS A 74 -6.28 6.01 -6.48
CA LYS A 74 -5.46 6.64 -7.51
C LYS A 74 -6.16 7.88 -8.07
N THR A 75 -7.44 7.76 -8.43
CA THR A 75 -8.25 8.90 -8.90
C THR A 75 -8.35 9.99 -7.84
N ALA A 76 -8.46 9.62 -6.57
CA ALA A 76 -8.43 10.57 -5.45
C ALA A 76 -7.12 11.36 -5.38
N ASP A 77 -5.98 10.65 -5.41
CA ASP A 77 -4.64 11.24 -5.34
C ASP A 77 -4.36 12.16 -6.53
N GLU A 78 -4.74 11.74 -7.74
CA GLU A 78 -4.62 12.54 -8.97
C GLU A 78 -5.44 13.84 -8.91
N ASN A 79 -6.68 13.76 -8.41
CA ASN A 79 -7.57 14.91 -8.31
C ASN A 79 -7.37 15.70 -7.01
N LYS A 80 -6.38 15.34 -6.18
CA LYS A 80 -6.14 15.93 -4.84
C LYS A 80 -7.41 15.96 -3.98
N ILE A 81 -8.29 14.98 -4.18
CA ILE A 81 -9.52 14.85 -3.40
C ILE A 81 -9.11 14.24 -2.07
N ASN A 82 -9.33 14.97 -0.97
CA ASN A 82 -9.33 14.36 0.34
C ASN A 82 -10.51 13.39 0.35
N LEU A 83 -10.24 12.09 0.20
CA LEU A 83 -11.27 11.07 0.21
C LEU A 83 -11.72 10.88 1.66
N PRO A 84 -12.84 11.48 2.09
CA PRO A 84 -13.24 11.36 3.47
C PRO A 84 -13.60 9.90 3.69
N VAL A 85 -13.18 9.35 4.83
CA VAL A 85 -13.52 7.99 5.25
C VAL A 85 -15.04 7.76 5.13
N PHE A 86 -15.83 8.81 5.33
CA PHE A 86 -17.27 8.80 5.18
C PHE A 86 -17.77 8.48 3.76
N LEU A 87 -17.22 9.11 2.72
CA LEU A 87 -17.65 8.86 1.33
C LEU A 87 -17.27 7.46 0.83
N ASN A 88 -16.23 6.85 1.43
CA ASN A 88 -15.75 5.51 1.07
C ASN A 88 -16.17 4.45 2.07
N TYR A 89 -17.03 4.79 3.04
CA TYR A 89 -17.36 3.90 4.14
C TYR A 89 -17.91 2.55 3.64
N ASN A 90 -18.75 2.58 2.61
CA ASN A 90 -19.32 1.38 2.03
C ASN A 90 -18.25 0.48 1.38
N LEU A 91 -17.33 1.06 0.62
CA LEU A 91 -16.22 0.32 0.02
C LEU A 91 -15.31 -0.28 1.08
N LEU A 92 -14.94 0.52 2.09
CA LEU A 92 -14.10 0.07 3.20
C LEU A 92 -14.77 -1.04 4.02
N ARG A 93 -16.10 -0.96 4.20
CA ARG A 93 -16.88 -2.03 4.83
C ARG A 93 -16.83 -3.31 3.99
N THR A 94 -17.11 -3.23 2.69
CA THR A 94 -17.06 -4.41 1.80
C THR A 94 -15.67 -5.05 1.78
N PHE A 95 -14.62 -4.24 1.62
CA PHE A 95 -13.23 -4.71 1.65
C PHE A 95 -12.88 -5.38 2.98
N ARG A 96 -13.29 -4.79 4.10
CA ARG A 96 -13.11 -5.40 5.42
C ARG A 96 -13.83 -6.74 5.51
N ASP A 97 -15.06 -6.84 5.01
CA ASP A 97 -15.84 -8.07 5.07
C ASP A 97 -15.23 -9.16 4.17
N GLU A 98 -14.66 -8.81 3.02
CA GLU A 98 -13.86 -9.71 2.18
C GLU A 98 -12.62 -10.22 2.94
N LEU A 99 -11.86 -9.33 3.58
CA LEU A 99 -10.71 -9.72 4.40
C LEU A 99 -11.11 -10.71 5.50
N THR A 100 -12.26 -10.53 6.15
CA THR A 100 -12.69 -11.46 7.21
C THR A 100 -12.96 -12.89 6.72
N LYS A 101 -13.15 -13.10 5.42
CA LYS A 101 -13.37 -14.42 4.81
C LYS A 101 -12.06 -15.15 4.50
N GLU A 102 -10.93 -14.45 4.47
CA GLU A 102 -9.63 -15.06 4.20
C GLU A 102 -9.17 -15.96 5.36
N LYS A 103 -8.71 -17.17 5.05
CA LYS A 103 -8.19 -18.14 6.03
C LYS A 103 -6.70 -17.94 6.31
N ASN A 104 -6.28 -16.70 6.51
CA ASN A 104 -4.90 -16.34 6.82
C ASN A 104 -4.86 -15.47 8.09
N GLU A 105 -3.66 -15.08 8.51
CA GLU A 105 -3.46 -14.22 9.67
C GLU A 105 -4.18 -12.87 9.55
N ILE A 106 -4.29 -12.34 8.32
CA ILE A 106 -4.93 -11.06 8.02
C ILE A 106 -6.43 -11.15 8.27
N GLY A 107 -7.08 -12.20 7.78
CA GLY A 107 -8.51 -12.42 7.99
C GLY A 107 -8.85 -12.69 9.46
N ALA A 108 -7.99 -13.42 10.19
CA ALA A 108 -8.14 -13.60 11.63
C ALA A 108 -8.07 -12.25 12.37
N LYS A 109 -7.11 -11.38 12.03
CA LYS A 109 -6.98 -10.02 12.58
C LYS A 109 -8.18 -9.14 12.23
N ALA A 110 -8.63 -9.15 10.98
CA ALA A 110 -9.79 -8.38 10.52
C ALA A 110 -11.08 -8.81 11.26
N SER A 111 -11.26 -10.12 11.46
CA SER A 111 -12.38 -10.67 12.25
C SER A 111 -12.30 -10.25 13.72
N GLY A 112 -11.11 -10.32 14.33
CA GLY A 112 -10.87 -9.88 15.71
C GLY A 112 -11.19 -8.39 15.90
N LEU A 113 -10.69 -7.53 15.00
CA LEU A 113 -11.02 -6.12 14.97
C LEU A 113 -12.53 -5.90 14.81
N SER A 114 -13.18 -6.68 13.95
CA SER A 114 -14.62 -6.58 13.74
C SER A 114 -15.41 -6.83 15.01
N LYS A 115 -15.10 -7.92 15.71
CA LYS A 115 -15.71 -8.24 16.99
C LYS A 115 -15.50 -7.13 18.01
N LEU A 116 -14.29 -6.55 18.07
CA LEU A 116 -13.99 -5.44 18.97
C LEU A 116 -14.87 -4.21 18.68
N LEU A 117 -14.99 -3.81 17.41
CA LEU A 117 -15.79 -2.65 16.99
C LEU A 117 -17.28 -2.77 17.33
N TYR A 118 -17.81 -4.00 17.36
CA TYR A 118 -19.20 -4.28 17.73
C TYR A 118 -19.42 -4.57 19.22
N LYS A 119 -18.36 -4.56 20.05
CA LYS A 119 -18.56 -4.64 21.50
C LYS A 119 -19.27 -3.39 21.99
N PHE A 120 -20.24 -3.59 22.88
CA PHE A 120 -20.97 -2.50 23.52
C PHE A 120 -20.03 -1.49 24.16
N ASP A 121 -19.08 -1.93 24.99
CA ASP A 121 -18.15 -1.05 25.69
C ASP A 121 -17.35 -0.16 24.74
N PHE A 122 -16.89 -0.73 23.62
CA PHE A 122 -16.14 0.02 22.62
C PHE A 122 -17.02 1.07 21.94
N TYR A 123 -18.21 0.66 21.47
CA TYR A 123 -19.14 1.57 20.82
C TYR A 123 -19.60 2.69 21.76
N PHE A 124 -19.92 2.34 23.00
CA PHE A 124 -20.36 3.27 24.02
C PHE A 124 -19.28 4.30 24.33
N MET A 125 -18.05 3.86 24.62
CA MET A 125 -16.94 4.78 24.91
C MET A 125 -16.63 5.67 23.70
N LEU A 126 -16.62 5.11 22.48
CA LEU A 126 -16.42 5.89 21.27
C LEU A 126 -17.50 6.98 21.12
N LYS A 127 -18.77 6.66 21.39
CA LYS A 127 -19.87 7.63 21.34
C LYS A 127 -19.72 8.73 22.39
N ILE A 128 -19.31 8.39 23.61
CA ILE A 128 -19.05 9.38 24.66
C ILE A 128 -17.89 10.30 24.26
N MET A 129 -16.80 9.75 23.72
CA MET A 129 -15.66 10.55 23.25
C MET A 129 -16.04 11.52 22.14
N ILE A 130 -16.79 11.05 21.13
CA ILE A 130 -17.29 11.91 20.05
C ILE A 130 -18.14 13.05 20.63
N PHE A 131 -19.09 12.73 21.52
CA PHE A 131 -19.94 13.73 22.15
C PHE A 131 -19.12 14.78 22.92
N ILE A 132 -18.13 14.33 23.69
CA ILE A 132 -17.25 15.25 24.45
C ILE A 132 -16.46 16.15 23.49
N PHE A 133 -15.84 15.59 22.45
CA PHE A 133 -15.05 16.38 21.51
C PHE A 133 -15.89 17.38 20.73
N GLU A 134 -17.11 17.04 20.31
CA GLU A 134 -18.04 17.99 19.68
C GLU A 134 -18.35 19.17 20.61
N ARG A 135 -18.57 18.91 21.90
CA ARG A 135 -18.82 19.98 22.88
C ARG A 135 -17.59 20.83 23.15
N ILE A 136 -16.41 20.21 23.24
CA ILE A 136 -15.14 20.92 23.41
C ILE A 136 -14.85 21.81 22.20
N GLU A 137 -15.08 21.33 20.98
CA GLU A 137 -14.86 22.10 19.76
C GLU A 137 -15.76 23.34 19.69
N VAL A 138 -17.05 23.19 20.03
CA VAL A 138 -17.98 24.32 20.14
C VAL A 138 -17.50 25.33 21.19
N LEU A 139 -17.14 24.86 22.38
CA LEU A 139 -16.67 25.74 23.46
C LEU A 139 -15.39 26.49 23.05
N ASN A 140 -14.42 25.78 22.48
CA ASN A 140 -13.17 26.37 22.01
C ASN A 140 -13.43 27.43 20.93
N SER A 141 -14.33 27.14 19.98
CA SER A 141 -14.73 28.07 18.93
C SER A 141 -15.37 29.35 19.49
N GLU A 142 -16.25 29.23 20.50
CA GLU A 142 -16.90 30.38 21.14
C GLU A 142 -15.94 31.20 22.02
N LEU A 143 -15.00 30.56 22.71
CA LEU A 143 -13.97 31.25 23.49
C LEU A 143 -13.05 32.09 22.59
N GLN A 144 -12.62 31.53 21.47
CA GLN A 144 -11.78 32.22 20.49
C GLN A 144 -12.51 33.41 19.83
N LYS A 145 -13.85 33.35 19.65
CA LYS A 145 -14.64 34.49 19.16
C LYS A 145 -14.69 35.64 20.17
N LYS A 146 -14.69 35.35 21.47
CA LYS A 146 -14.75 36.37 22.53
C LYS A 146 -13.41 37.05 22.79
N SER A 147 -12.28 36.36 22.59
CA SER A 147 -10.94 36.95 22.76
C SER A 147 -10.61 38.07 21.76
N PHE A 148 -11.41 38.26 20.70
CA PHE A 148 -11.28 39.37 19.75
C PHE A 148 -12.15 40.59 20.07
N LYS A 149 -12.92 40.59 21.17
CA LYS A 149 -13.80 41.71 21.57
C LYS A 149 -13.33 42.43 22.85
N MET A 150 -12.02 42.62 23.03
CA MET A 150 -11.52 43.69 23.89
C MET A 150 -11.50 44.97 23.04
N GLN A 151 -12.64 45.65 23.00
CA GLN A 151 -12.72 47.03 22.53
C GLN A 151 -12.42 47.94 23.72
N ASP A 152 -11.30 48.66 23.61
CA ASP A 152 -11.12 49.95 24.28
C ASP A 152 -12.14 50.98 23.77
#